data_AF-A0A7Y5ET54-F1
#
_entry.id   AF-A0A7Y5ET54-F1
#
_cell.length_a   1.000
_cell.length_b   1.000
_cell.length_c   1.000
_cell.angle_alpha   90.00
_cell.angle_beta   90.00
_cell.angle_gamma   90.00
#
_symmetry.space_group_name_H-M   'P 1'
#
loop_
_entity.id
_entity.type
_entity.pdbx_description
1 polymer ?
#
loop_
_entity_poly.entity_id
_entity_poly.type
_entity_poly.pdbx_seq_one_letter_code
_entity_poly.pdbx_strand_id
1 'polypeptide(L)'
;MKKNKISIFILMLFFAGSCTFIYYPTYPVVADPNGKSLNISGAIGFTKAQISSTYNLDSHIFVTGLLNGVLSTLNRDTANAIKNTYNSFTQMIGIGYKNKISPKMEFQIQGGLGNSKGYFRTDIFSIDNNVVLLDVDTRSFRTFIQPTFVITSKYTNVYFVPKLTYEMFSNVEQRKNGNYNSNVKTEPYNILFGEFFVLSRFIAKKINIDLYGGISSTLSGNLREKSSEPFIVQPFTIGFGLSKTIGL
;
A
#
# COMPACT_ATOMS: atom_id res chain seq x y z
N MET A 1 -3.98 35.37 -14.38
CA MET A 1 -2.89 34.36 -14.23
C MET A 1 -3.39 33.17 -13.40
N LYS A 2 -3.77 32.05 -14.03
CA LYS A 2 -4.15 30.79 -13.35
C LYS A 2 -3.76 29.60 -14.23
N LYS A 3 -2.48 29.22 -14.26
CA LYS A 3 -2.01 28.00 -14.96
C LYS A 3 -0.88 27.23 -14.23
N ASN A 4 -0.64 27.48 -12.94
CA ASN A 4 0.52 26.88 -12.23
C ASN A 4 0.20 25.68 -11.31
N LYS A 5 -1.04 25.19 -11.25
CA LYS A 5 -1.40 24.11 -10.31
C LYS A 5 -1.26 22.69 -10.89
N ILE A 6 -1.34 22.54 -12.21
CA ILE A 6 -1.26 21.23 -12.88
C ILE A 6 0.20 20.74 -12.98
N SER A 7 1.15 21.67 -13.08
CA SER A 7 2.57 21.32 -13.27
C SER A 7 3.20 20.62 -12.08
N ILE A 8 2.81 20.95 -10.83
CA ILE A 8 3.36 20.33 -9.61
C ILE A 8 2.84 18.89 -9.43
N PHE A 9 1.58 18.64 -9.75
CA PHE A 9 0.99 17.30 -9.66
C PHE A 9 1.61 16.34 -10.70
N ILE A 10 1.86 16.85 -11.92
CA ILE A 10 2.58 16.12 -12.96
C ILE A 10 4.05 15.90 -12.54
N LEU A 11 4.71 16.88 -11.93
CA LEU A 11 6.08 16.73 -11.45
C LEU A 11 6.21 15.66 -10.35
N MET A 12 5.24 15.59 -9.41
CA MET A 12 5.19 14.52 -8.39
C MET A 12 4.97 13.13 -9.01
N LEU A 13 4.19 13.02 -10.10
CA LEU A 13 4.01 11.77 -10.84
C LEU A 13 5.31 11.27 -11.48
N PHE A 14 6.21 12.17 -11.90
CA PHE A 14 7.50 11.80 -12.50
C PHE A 14 8.55 11.37 -11.47
N PHE A 15 8.56 11.90 -10.24
CA PHE A 15 9.52 11.50 -9.20
C PHE A 15 9.21 10.14 -8.55
N ALA A 16 8.00 9.61 -8.70
CA ALA A 16 7.64 8.28 -8.20
C ALA A 16 8.04 7.11 -9.15
N GLY A 17 8.55 7.44 -10.34
CA GLY A 17 8.62 6.50 -11.47
C GLY A 17 9.85 5.59 -11.57
N SER A 18 10.85 5.70 -10.69
CA SER A 18 12.12 4.96 -10.87
C SER A 18 12.73 4.38 -9.61
N CYS A 19 12.02 4.36 -8.47
CA CYS A 19 12.55 3.81 -7.22
C CYS A 19 11.90 2.46 -6.91
N THR A 20 12.72 1.50 -6.47
CA THR A 20 12.27 0.24 -5.90
C THR A 20 12.32 0.34 -4.38
N PHE A 21 11.23 -0.04 -3.72
CA PHE A 21 11.09 0.00 -2.26
C PHE A 21 10.85 -1.42 -1.74
N ILE A 22 11.15 -1.68 -0.47
CA ILE A 22 10.78 -2.97 0.15
C ILE A 22 9.28 -3.02 0.41
N TYR A 23 8.74 -1.91 0.91
CA TYR A 23 7.34 -1.77 1.28
C TYR A 23 6.60 -0.83 0.32
N TYR A 24 5.50 -1.34 -0.23
CA TYR A 24 4.54 -0.54 -0.98
C TYR A 24 3.22 -0.47 -0.20
N PRO A 25 2.75 0.74 0.15
CA PRO A 25 1.47 0.92 0.83
C PRO A 25 0.32 0.41 -0.05
N THR A 26 -0.66 -0.24 0.57
CA THR A 26 -1.92 -0.62 -0.10
C THR A 26 -2.84 0.58 -0.21
N TYR A 27 -3.67 0.65 -1.26
CA TYR A 27 -4.71 1.67 -1.30
C TYR A 27 -5.70 1.45 -0.15
N PRO A 28 -6.20 2.53 0.48
CA PRO A 28 -7.13 2.40 1.59
C PRO A 28 -8.41 1.71 1.13
N VAL A 29 -8.83 0.72 1.91
CA VAL A 29 -10.15 0.11 1.80
C VAL A 29 -11.05 0.81 2.81
N VAL A 30 -12.16 1.35 2.35
CA VAL A 30 -13.09 2.14 3.18
C VAL A 30 -14.50 1.60 3.00
N ALA A 31 -15.27 1.59 4.09
CA ALA A 31 -16.66 1.20 4.04
C ALA A 31 -17.50 2.26 3.33
N ASP A 32 -18.51 1.80 2.59
CA ASP A 32 -19.54 2.71 2.08
C ASP A 32 -20.38 3.21 3.28
N PRO A 33 -20.65 4.52 3.41
CA PRO A 33 -21.49 5.09 4.48
C PRO A 33 -22.98 4.67 4.44
N ASN A 34 -23.37 3.90 3.42
CA ASN A 34 -24.68 3.27 3.34
C ASN A 34 -24.78 2.02 4.25
N GLY A 35 -26.01 1.53 4.47
CA GLY A 35 -26.29 0.38 5.34
C GLY A 35 -25.72 -0.95 4.84
N LYS A 36 -26.50 -2.03 4.96
CA LYS A 36 -26.09 -3.34 4.41
C LYS A 36 -25.80 -3.24 2.92
N SER A 37 -24.57 -3.55 2.54
CA SER A 37 -24.12 -3.43 1.16
C SER A 37 -22.79 -4.13 0.96
N LEU A 38 -22.57 -4.59 -0.27
CA LEU A 38 -21.26 -5.03 -0.75
C LEU A 38 -20.68 -3.94 -1.65
N ASN A 39 -19.50 -3.42 -1.30
CA ASN A 39 -18.70 -2.58 -2.19
C ASN A 39 -17.55 -3.40 -2.77
N ILE A 40 -17.36 -3.31 -4.09
CA ILE A 40 -16.20 -3.88 -4.79
C ILE A 40 -15.48 -2.72 -5.47
N SER A 41 -14.16 -2.71 -5.37
CA SER A 41 -13.29 -1.66 -5.87
C SER A 41 -12.07 -2.27 -6.55
N GLY A 42 -11.65 -1.66 -7.66
CA GLY A 42 -10.38 -1.93 -8.32
C GLY A 42 -9.63 -0.63 -8.51
N ALA A 43 -8.35 -0.60 -8.16
CA ALA A 43 -7.49 0.57 -8.26
C ALA A 43 -6.17 0.22 -8.95
N ILE A 44 -5.68 1.14 -9.77
CA ILE A 44 -4.41 1.05 -10.48
C ILE A 44 -3.56 2.29 -10.19
N GLY A 45 -2.25 2.11 -10.07
CA GLY A 45 -1.25 3.17 -10.04
C GLY A 45 -0.04 2.77 -10.87
N PHE A 46 1.02 3.57 -10.79
CA PHE A 46 2.17 3.44 -11.68
C PHE A 46 2.85 2.05 -11.62
N THR A 47 2.98 1.48 -10.42
CA THR A 47 3.62 0.17 -10.20
C THR A 47 2.74 -0.83 -9.48
N LYS A 48 1.44 -0.53 -9.31
CA LYS A 48 0.57 -1.36 -8.46
C LYS A 48 -0.87 -1.43 -8.95
N ALA A 49 -1.50 -2.57 -8.67
CA ALA A 49 -2.93 -2.78 -8.87
C ALA A 49 -3.51 -3.46 -7.62
N GLN A 50 -4.70 -3.04 -7.21
CA GLN A 50 -5.40 -3.59 -6.07
C GLN A 50 -6.85 -3.88 -6.44
N ILE A 51 -7.36 -5.01 -5.97
CA ILE A 51 -8.80 -5.28 -5.91
C ILE A 51 -9.16 -5.40 -4.43
N SER A 52 -10.23 -4.73 -4.03
CA SER A 52 -10.71 -4.75 -2.65
C SER A 52 -12.22 -4.81 -2.58
N SER A 53 -12.71 -5.40 -1.50
CA SER A 53 -14.13 -5.46 -1.19
C SER A 53 -14.38 -5.01 0.25
N THR A 54 -15.58 -4.51 0.48
CA THR A 54 -16.10 -4.23 1.82
C THR A 54 -17.53 -4.71 1.91
N TYR A 55 -17.83 -5.45 2.96
CA TYR A 55 -19.15 -5.95 3.26
C TYR A 55 -19.64 -5.33 4.56
N ASN A 56 -20.65 -4.48 4.47
CA ASN A 56 -21.31 -3.89 5.63
C ASN A 56 -22.29 -4.94 6.20
N LEU A 57 -21.97 -5.47 7.38
CA LEU A 57 -22.83 -6.43 8.10
C LEU A 57 -24.11 -5.76 8.60
N ASP A 58 -23.99 -4.52 9.07
CA ASP A 58 -25.09 -3.66 9.48
C ASP A 58 -24.73 -2.16 9.26
N SER A 59 -25.36 -1.25 10.00
CA SER A 59 -25.05 0.18 9.94
C SER A 59 -23.71 0.57 10.56
N HIS A 60 -23.05 -0.34 11.29
CA HIS A 60 -21.88 -0.09 12.11
C HIS A 60 -20.70 -1.02 11.81
N ILE A 61 -20.93 -2.31 11.71
CA ILE A 61 -19.88 -3.32 11.56
C ILE A 61 -19.70 -3.63 10.07
N PHE A 62 -18.45 -3.74 9.66
CA PHE A 62 -18.11 -4.14 8.31
C PHE A 62 -16.84 -4.98 8.26
N VAL A 63 -16.72 -5.79 7.21
CA VAL A 63 -15.56 -6.63 6.93
C VAL A 63 -14.93 -6.17 5.63
N THR A 64 -13.61 -6.17 5.57
CA THR A 64 -12.84 -5.76 4.39
C THR A 64 -11.93 -6.87 3.91
N GLY A 65 -11.69 -6.92 2.60
CA GLY A 65 -10.70 -7.80 2.00
C GLY A 65 -10.00 -7.09 0.85
N LEU A 66 -8.72 -7.38 0.65
CA LEU A 66 -7.97 -6.88 -0.49
C LEU A 66 -6.92 -7.87 -0.98
N LEU A 67 -6.66 -7.79 -2.28
CA LEU A 67 -5.51 -8.37 -2.97
C LEU A 67 -4.79 -7.24 -3.71
N ASN A 68 -3.49 -7.10 -3.49
CA ASN A 68 -2.66 -6.06 -4.09
C ASN A 68 -1.43 -6.68 -4.74
N GLY A 69 -1.24 -6.39 -6.02
CA GLY A 69 -0.05 -6.75 -6.78
C GLY A 69 0.79 -5.51 -7.06
N VAL A 70 2.10 -5.62 -6.90
CA VAL A 70 3.06 -4.58 -7.24
C VAL A 70 4.07 -5.15 -8.21
N LEU A 71 4.40 -4.39 -9.24
CA LEU A 71 5.47 -4.64 -10.19
C LEU A 71 6.20 -3.33 -10.45
N SER A 72 7.48 -3.27 -10.09
CA SER A 72 8.35 -2.13 -10.38
C SER A 72 9.63 -2.66 -11.03
N THR A 73 10.10 -2.01 -12.08
CA THR A 73 11.34 -2.38 -12.76
C THR A 73 12.29 -1.20 -12.75
N LEU A 74 13.51 -1.41 -12.24
CA LEU A 74 14.61 -0.49 -12.39
C LEU A 74 15.39 -0.84 -13.66
N ASN A 75 15.39 0.08 -14.64
CA ASN A 75 16.41 0.09 -15.68
C ASN A 75 17.59 0.91 -15.16
N ARG A 76 18.76 0.30 -15.00
CA ARG A 76 20.02 1.05 -14.85
C ARG A 76 20.63 1.25 -16.24
N ASP A 77 21.04 2.47 -16.55
CA ASP A 77 21.72 2.86 -17.79
C ASP A 77 23.16 2.31 -17.89
N THR A 78 23.32 1.00 -17.91
CA THR A 78 24.60 0.36 -18.27
C THR A 78 24.36 -0.76 -19.29
N ALA A 79 25.25 -0.90 -20.26
CA ALA A 79 25.14 -1.77 -21.43
C ALA A 79 24.95 -3.28 -21.15
N ASN A 80 24.87 -3.70 -19.88
CA ASN A 80 24.57 -5.05 -19.39
C ASN A 80 23.47 -5.04 -18.30
N ALA A 81 22.49 -4.15 -18.38
CA ALA A 81 21.50 -3.92 -17.34
C ALA A 81 20.72 -5.19 -16.94
N ILE A 82 21.13 -5.79 -15.82
CA ILE A 82 20.31 -6.76 -15.09
C ILE A 82 19.05 -5.99 -14.64
N LYS A 83 17.91 -6.33 -15.24
CA LYS A 83 16.60 -5.76 -14.88
C LYS A 83 16.29 -6.12 -13.43
N ASN A 84 16.46 -5.16 -12.52
CA ASN A 84 16.02 -5.34 -11.14
C ASN A 84 14.49 -5.25 -11.13
N THR A 85 13.82 -6.39 -11.14
CA THR A 85 12.37 -6.48 -11.10
C THR A 85 11.96 -6.66 -9.65
N TYR A 86 11.21 -5.72 -9.10
CA TYR A 86 10.45 -5.88 -7.88
C TYR A 86 9.07 -6.43 -8.22
N ASN A 87 8.66 -7.48 -7.53
CA ASN A 87 7.27 -7.90 -7.52
C ASN A 87 6.84 -8.28 -6.11
N SER A 88 5.64 -7.86 -5.72
CA SER A 88 5.03 -8.35 -4.50
C SER A 88 3.54 -8.57 -4.67
N PHE A 89 3.05 -9.51 -3.88
CA PHE A 89 1.64 -9.82 -3.77
C PHE A 89 1.26 -9.80 -2.29
N THR A 90 0.29 -8.96 -1.96
CA THR A 90 -0.22 -8.80 -0.61
C THR A 90 -1.70 -9.14 -0.58
N GLN A 91 -2.10 -9.94 0.41
CA GLN A 91 -3.49 -10.24 0.70
C GLN A 91 -3.80 -9.85 2.14
N MET A 92 -4.92 -9.16 2.37
CA MET A 92 -5.31 -8.73 3.71
C MET A 92 -6.82 -8.87 3.91
N ILE A 93 -7.20 -9.16 5.15
CA ILE A 93 -8.58 -9.16 5.63
C ILE A 93 -8.66 -8.29 6.89
N GLY A 94 -9.79 -7.63 7.10
CA GLY A 94 -9.99 -6.78 8.26
C GLY A 94 -11.44 -6.70 8.68
N ILE A 95 -11.64 -6.17 9.89
CA ILE A 95 -12.94 -5.85 10.45
C ILE A 95 -12.90 -4.40 10.95
N GLY A 96 -14.03 -3.73 10.85
CA GLY A 96 -14.14 -2.35 11.29
C GLY A 96 -15.51 -2.01 11.85
N TYR A 97 -15.52 -0.86 12.50
CA TYR A 97 -16.68 -0.21 13.05
C TYR A 97 -16.80 1.20 12.45
N LYS A 98 -18.01 1.60 12.10
CA LYS A 98 -18.34 2.93 11.60
C LYS A 98 -19.50 3.55 12.36
N ASN A 99 -19.47 4.86 12.47
CA ASN A 99 -20.52 5.63 13.11
C ASN A 99 -20.68 6.98 12.43
N LYS A 100 -21.94 7.36 12.15
CA LYS A 100 -22.28 8.67 11.62
C LYS A 100 -22.20 9.69 12.73
N ILE A 101 -21.27 10.63 12.61
CA ILE A 101 -21.13 11.77 13.51
C ILE A 101 -22.20 12.81 13.17
N SER A 102 -22.49 12.99 11.87
CA SER A 102 -23.53 13.87 11.38
C SER A 102 -24.07 13.38 10.04
N PRO A 103 -25.14 13.98 9.48
CA PRO A 103 -25.65 13.58 8.16
C PRO A 103 -24.60 13.68 7.03
N LYS A 104 -23.54 14.48 7.20
CA LYS A 104 -22.46 14.69 6.22
C LYS A 104 -21.11 14.15 6.66
N MET A 105 -21.02 13.51 7.84
CA MET A 105 -19.75 13.06 8.39
C MET A 105 -19.88 11.69 9.04
N GLU A 106 -18.92 10.82 8.73
CA GLU A 106 -18.80 9.49 9.31
C GLU A 106 -17.38 9.27 9.79
N PHE A 107 -17.25 8.62 10.94
CA PHE A 107 -15.98 8.07 11.39
C PHE A 107 -16.00 6.56 11.25
N GLN A 108 -14.90 6.01 10.77
CA GLN A 108 -14.67 4.57 10.69
C GLN A 108 -13.34 4.25 11.36
N ILE A 109 -13.26 3.09 11.99
CA ILE A 109 -12.01 2.51 12.46
C ILE A 109 -11.99 1.05 12.06
N GLN A 110 -10.90 0.63 11.42
CA GLN A 110 -10.71 -0.76 11.06
C GLN A 110 -9.32 -1.24 11.43
N GLY A 111 -9.23 -2.52 11.73
CA GLY A 111 -7.98 -3.22 11.88
C GLY A 111 -8.00 -4.48 11.04
N GLY A 112 -6.82 -4.98 10.69
CA GLY A 112 -6.72 -6.20 9.92
C GLY A 112 -5.34 -6.77 9.87
N LEU A 113 -5.26 -7.93 9.24
CA LEU A 113 -4.05 -8.70 9.10
C LEU A 113 -3.97 -9.36 7.72
N GLY A 114 -2.78 -9.77 7.34
CA GLY A 114 -2.54 -10.32 6.03
C GLY A 114 -1.15 -10.87 5.88
N ASN A 115 -0.88 -11.40 4.69
CA ASN A 115 0.43 -11.87 4.31
C ASN A 115 0.86 -11.16 3.03
N SER A 116 2.16 -10.92 2.93
CA SER A 116 2.79 -10.46 1.70
C SER A 116 3.88 -11.44 1.30
N LYS A 117 4.00 -11.67 0.00
CA LYS A 117 5.13 -12.36 -0.59
C LYS A 117 5.74 -11.43 -1.63
N GLY A 118 7.04 -11.23 -1.56
CA GLY A 118 7.75 -10.34 -2.48
C GLY A 118 9.04 -10.94 -2.97
N TYR A 119 9.56 -10.34 -4.03
CA TYR A 119 10.93 -10.50 -4.47
C TYR A 119 11.50 -9.12 -4.77
N PHE A 120 12.71 -8.88 -4.27
CA PHE A 120 13.40 -7.62 -4.40
C PHE A 120 14.90 -7.79 -4.30
N ARG A 121 15.63 -6.80 -4.79
CA ARG A 121 17.07 -6.71 -4.65
C ARG A 121 17.43 -5.63 -3.64
N THR A 122 18.10 -5.98 -2.54
CA THR A 122 18.39 -5.05 -1.43
C THR A 122 19.62 -5.47 -0.62
N ASP A 123 20.23 -4.53 0.10
CA ASP A 123 21.28 -4.74 1.10
C ASP A 123 20.75 -4.77 2.54
N ILE A 124 19.46 -4.45 2.75
CA ILE A 124 18.83 -4.33 4.07
C ILE A 124 18.86 -5.63 4.87
N PHE A 125 18.85 -6.77 4.17
CA PHE A 125 18.95 -8.11 4.78
C PHE A 125 20.37 -8.69 4.75
N SER A 126 21.42 -7.90 4.49
CA SER A 126 22.78 -8.44 4.42
C SER A 126 23.25 -8.99 5.78
N ILE A 127 23.78 -10.21 5.77
CA ILE A 127 24.20 -10.96 6.96
C ILE A 127 25.60 -10.56 7.39
N ASP A 128 26.48 -10.30 6.42
CA ASP A 128 27.85 -9.90 6.65
C ASP A 128 27.95 -8.37 6.55
N ASN A 129 28.82 -7.77 7.35
CA ASN A 129 29.09 -6.32 7.36
C ASN A 129 29.57 -5.73 6.00
N ASN A 130 29.57 -6.52 4.95
CA ASN A 130 29.78 -6.12 3.57
C ASN A 130 28.45 -5.75 2.92
N VAL A 131 28.38 -4.53 2.37
CA VAL A 131 27.21 -4.02 1.66
C VAL A 131 27.16 -4.68 0.27
N VAL A 132 26.45 -5.80 0.17
CA VAL A 132 26.21 -6.49 -1.11
C VAL A 132 24.71 -6.46 -1.39
N LEU A 133 24.33 -5.99 -2.58
CA LEU A 133 22.93 -6.04 -3.03
C LEU A 133 22.56 -7.49 -3.37
N LEU A 134 21.67 -8.08 -2.59
CA LEU A 134 21.22 -9.47 -2.73
C LEU A 134 19.83 -9.52 -3.37
N ASP A 135 19.63 -10.49 -4.25
CA ASP A 135 18.32 -10.91 -4.71
C ASP A 135 17.64 -11.73 -3.61
N VAL A 136 16.47 -11.30 -3.15
CA VAL A 136 15.80 -11.87 -1.98
C VAL A 136 14.34 -12.16 -2.29
N ASP A 137 13.92 -13.38 -2.00
CA ASP A 137 12.50 -13.75 -1.88
C ASP A 137 12.08 -13.56 -0.42
N THR A 138 10.99 -12.82 -0.19
CA THR A 138 10.46 -12.61 1.17
C THR A 138 9.04 -13.03 1.36
N ARG A 139 8.74 -13.38 2.61
CA ARG A 139 7.40 -13.48 3.14
C ARG A 139 7.31 -12.62 4.38
N SER A 140 6.21 -11.90 4.51
CA SER A 140 5.92 -11.10 5.68
C SER A 140 4.48 -11.26 6.12
N PHE A 141 4.29 -11.12 7.42
CA PHE A 141 3.00 -10.93 8.04
C PHE A 141 2.76 -9.45 8.25
N ARG A 142 1.58 -8.98 7.87
CA ARG A 142 1.19 -7.57 7.91
C ARG A 142 0.03 -7.40 8.86
N THR A 143 0.09 -6.43 9.76
CA THR A 143 -1.06 -5.97 10.56
C THR A 143 -1.22 -4.47 10.43
N PHE A 144 -2.44 -3.98 10.59
CA PHE A 144 -2.69 -2.54 10.50
C PHE A 144 -3.86 -2.08 11.35
N ILE A 145 -3.86 -0.79 11.65
CA ILE A 145 -5.00 -0.04 12.15
C ILE A 145 -5.19 1.22 11.30
N GLN A 146 -6.43 1.50 10.94
CA GLN A 146 -6.81 2.56 10.03
C GLN A 146 -8.05 3.30 10.55
N PRO A 147 -7.89 4.41 11.27
CA PRO A 147 -8.95 5.39 11.41
C PRO A 147 -9.29 6.01 10.06
N THR A 148 -10.52 6.44 9.86
CA THR A 148 -10.96 7.09 8.64
C THR A 148 -12.05 8.10 8.96
N PHE A 149 -11.87 9.32 8.45
CA PHE A 149 -12.88 10.37 8.51
C PHE A 149 -13.45 10.58 7.12
N VAL A 150 -14.77 10.52 7.01
CA VAL A 150 -15.50 10.67 5.74
C VAL A 150 -16.30 11.94 5.79
N ILE A 151 -16.16 12.76 4.76
CA ILE A 151 -17.05 13.88 4.47
C ILE A 151 -17.90 13.47 3.26
N THR A 152 -19.20 13.35 3.47
CA THR A 152 -20.16 12.92 2.43
C THR A 152 -20.89 14.10 1.82
N SER A 153 -21.07 14.04 0.51
CA SER A 153 -21.86 15.00 -0.25
C SER A 153 -22.69 14.29 -1.31
N LYS A 154 -23.59 15.02 -1.98
CA LYS A 154 -24.48 14.45 -2.99
C LYS A 154 -23.75 13.75 -4.14
N TYR A 155 -22.56 14.26 -4.51
CA TYR A 155 -21.84 13.80 -5.70
C TYR A 155 -20.43 13.28 -5.39
N THR A 156 -19.95 13.49 -4.17
CA THR A 156 -18.57 13.17 -3.82
C THR A 156 -18.45 12.80 -2.35
N ASN A 157 -17.68 11.76 -2.05
CA ASN A 157 -17.23 11.46 -0.70
C ASN A 157 -15.72 11.66 -0.63
N VAL A 158 -15.24 12.34 0.40
CA VAL A 158 -13.81 12.54 0.64
C VAL A 158 -13.44 11.85 1.94
N TYR A 159 -12.43 10.99 1.87
CA TYR A 159 -11.95 10.16 2.96
C TYR A 159 -10.54 10.60 3.33
N PHE A 160 -10.33 10.88 4.61
CA PHE A 160 -9.01 11.11 5.21
C PHE A 160 -8.64 9.87 6.01
N VAL A 161 -7.56 9.21 5.63
CA VAL A 161 -7.23 7.86 6.05
C VAL A 161 -5.81 7.80 6.59
N PRO A 162 -5.59 8.17 7.86
CA PRO A 162 -4.38 7.77 8.56
C PRO A 162 -4.35 6.25 8.70
N LYS A 163 -3.15 5.65 8.63
CA LYS A 163 -2.96 4.22 8.81
C LYS A 163 -1.59 3.96 9.41
N LEU A 164 -1.56 3.03 10.36
CA LEU A 164 -0.33 2.45 10.88
C LEU A 164 -0.27 1.01 10.42
N THR A 165 0.83 0.63 9.77
CA THR A 165 1.05 -0.74 9.31
C THR A 165 2.31 -1.29 9.97
N TYR A 166 2.20 -2.45 10.59
CA TYR A 166 3.32 -3.22 11.09
C TYR A 166 3.59 -4.39 10.15
N GLU A 167 4.84 -4.54 9.72
CA GLU A 167 5.30 -5.59 8.81
C GLU A 167 6.39 -6.40 9.50
N MET A 168 6.17 -7.71 9.63
CA MET A 168 7.15 -8.67 10.13
C MET A 168 7.60 -9.57 8.98
N PHE A 169 8.83 -9.42 8.53
CA PHE A 169 9.46 -10.28 7.53
C PHE A 169 9.92 -11.57 8.22
N SER A 170 9.22 -12.68 7.94
CA SER A 170 9.40 -13.96 8.62
C SER A 170 10.28 -14.94 7.85
N ASN A 171 10.44 -14.74 6.54
CA ASN A 171 11.35 -15.51 5.72
C ASN A 171 11.96 -14.61 4.66
N VAL A 172 13.28 -14.66 4.55
CA VAL A 172 14.11 -13.85 3.67
C VAL A 172 15.15 -14.82 3.13
N GLU A 173 14.95 -15.27 1.90
CA GLU A 173 15.81 -16.26 1.26
C GLU A 173 16.56 -15.57 0.14
N GLN A 174 17.89 -15.64 0.17
CA GLN A 174 18.68 -15.22 -0.97
C GLN A 174 18.36 -16.14 -2.16
N ARG A 175 17.91 -15.56 -3.26
CA ARG A 175 17.64 -16.31 -4.48
C ARG A 175 18.97 -16.79 -5.05
N LYS A 176 19.09 -18.11 -5.31
CA LYS A 176 20.32 -18.75 -5.79
C LYS A 176 20.72 -18.23 -7.18
N ASN A 177 21.45 -17.12 -7.22
CA ASN A 177 22.16 -16.65 -8.40
C ASN A 177 23.65 -16.95 -8.20
N GLY A 178 24.08 -18.16 -8.59
CA GLY A 178 25.49 -18.54 -8.77
C GLY A 178 26.39 -18.45 -7.51
N ASN A 179 26.98 -19.59 -7.14
CA ASN A 179 28.11 -19.76 -6.22
C ASN A 179 27.99 -19.32 -4.74
N TYR A 180 26.98 -18.54 -4.32
CA TYR A 180 26.67 -18.36 -2.90
C TYR A 180 25.59 -19.34 -2.46
N ASN A 181 26.03 -20.50 -1.96
CA ASN A 181 25.18 -21.58 -1.48
C ASN A 181 24.91 -21.41 0.03
N SER A 182 24.36 -20.26 0.40
CA SER A 182 24.10 -19.94 1.79
C SER A 182 22.60 -20.01 2.05
N ASN A 183 22.15 -21.08 2.73
CA ASN A 183 20.80 -21.20 3.31
C ASN A 183 20.65 -20.22 4.48
N VAL A 184 20.92 -18.93 4.25
CA VAL A 184 20.85 -17.95 5.32
C VAL A 184 19.42 -17.50 5.45
N LYS A 185 18.78 -18.00 6.49
CA LYS A 185 17.57 -17.40 7.03
C LYS A 185 18.04 -16.24 7.90
N THR A 186 17.79 -15.02 7.47
CA THR A 186 18.01 -13.88 8.36
C THR A 186 16.97 -13.87 9.47
N GLU A 187 17.37 -13.33 10.62
CA GLU A 187 16.44 -13.05 11.72
C GLU A 187 15.26 -12.19 11.23
N PRO A 188 14.08 -12.33 11.86
CA PRO A 188 12.90 -11.59 11.46
C PRO A 188 13.12 -10.08 11.59
N TYR A 189 12.87 -9.35 10.50
CA TYR A 189 12.90 -7.89 10.49
C TYR A 189 11.50 -7.34 10.69
N ASN A 190 11.37 -6.39 11.61
CA ASN A 190 10.11 -5.75 11.95
C ASN A 190 10.19 -4.27 11.62
N ILE A 191 9.18 -3.76 10.91
CA ILE A 191 9.13 -2.37 10.50
C ILE A 191 7.73 -1.82 10.73
N LEU A 192 7.66 -0.64 11.35
CA LEU A 192 6.44 0.12 11.53
C LEU A 192 6.39 1.26 10.51
N PHE A 193 5.29 1.34 9.77
CA PHE A 193 5.03 2.37 8.78
C PHE A 193 3.88 3.28 9.23
N GLY A 194 4.06 4.57 8.98
CA GLY A 194 3.04 5.59 9.08
C GLY A 194 2.58 6.00 7.69
N GLU A 195 1.28 5.96 7.46
CA GLU A 195 0.66 6.26 6.17
C GLU A 195 -0.47 7.27 6.37
N PHE A 196 -0.62 8.17 5.41
CA PHE A 196 -1.77 9.05 5.35
C PHE A 196 -2.27 9.15 3.91
N PHE A 197 -3.53 8.77 3.69
CA PHE A 197 -4.17 8.85 2.38
C PHE A 197 -5.35 9.83 2.39
N VAL A 198 -5.58 10.38 1.20
CA VAL A 198 -6.82 11.01 0.82
C VAL A 198 -7.42 10.20 -0.33
N LEU A 199 -8.67 9.77 -0.16
CA LEU A 199 -9.46 9.17 -1.22
C LEU A 199 -10.63 10.10 -1.54
N SER A 200 -10.77 10.48 -2.80
CA SER A 200 -11.95 11.19 -3.31
C SER A 200 -12.75 10.27 -4.22
N ARG A 201 -13.99 9.97 -3.82
CA ARG A 201 -14.93 9.13 -4.58
C ARG A 201 -16.00 9.99 -5.21
N PHE A 202 -16.05 10.02 -6.53
CA PHE A 202 -17.12 10.66 -7.29
C PHE A 202 -18.24 9.65 -7.52
N ILE A 203 -19.43 9.99 -7.02
CA ILE A 203 -20.60 9.12 -7.04
C ILE A 203 -21.27 9.24 -8.41
N ALA A 204 -21.31 8.14 -9.14
CA ALA A 204 -21.98 8.05 -10.44
C ALA A 204 -23.06 6.96 -10.42
N LYS A 205 -24.01 7.04 -11.36
CA LYS A 205 -25.23 6.22 -11.35
C LYS A 205 -24.98 4.70 -11.39
N LYS A 206 -23.85 4.25 -11.95
CA LYS A 206 -23.54 2.81 -12.13
C LYS A 206 -22.24 2.37 -11.48
N ILE A 207 -21.20 3.20 -11.61
CA ILE A 207 -19.84 2.94 -11.14
C ILE A 207 -19.29 4.28 -10.66
N ASN A 208 -18.69 4.27 -9.47
CA ASN A 208 -18.02 5.41 -8.90
C ASN A 208 -16.58 5.51 -9.43
N ILE A 209 -16.06 6.73 -9.45
CA ILE A 209 -14.66 7.00 -9.80
C ILE A 209 -13.91 7.35 -8.52
N ASP A 210 -12.83 6.63 -8.24
CA ASP A 210 -12.03 6.77 -7.03
C ASP A 210 -10.66 7.36 -7.39
N LEU A 211 -10.27 8.46 -6.73
CA LEU A 211 -8.94 9.07 -6.83
C LEU A 211 -8.21 8.89 -5.50
N TYR A 212 -7.02 8.30 -5.56
CA TYR A 212 -6.18 8.03 -4.40
C TYR A 212 -4.92 8.88 -4.43
N GLY A 213 -4.60 9.49 -3.29
CA GLY A 213 -3.30 10.11 -3.04
C GLY A 213 -2.87 9.79 -1.62
N GLY A 214 -1.57 9.60 -1.38
CA GLY A 214 -1.07 9.36 -0.05
C GLY A 214 0.42 9.52 0.09
N ILE A 215 0.83 9.71 1.35
CA ILE A 215 2.21 9.78 1.79
C ILE A 215 2.50 8.65 2.77
N SER A 216 3.73 8.18 2.82
CA SER A 216 4.13 7.08 3.69
C SER A 216 5.57 7.23 4.17
N SER A 217 5.84 6.81 5.39
CA SER A 217 7.18 6.86 6.00
C SER A 217 7.39 5.66 6.90
N THR A 218 8.65 5.24 7.02
CA THR A 218 9.09 4.36 8.10
C THR A 218 9.12 5.17 9.39
N LEU A 219 8.46 4.67 10.45
CA LEU A 219 8.44 5.30 11.77
C LEU A 219 9.49 4.69 12.69
N SER A 220 9.63 3.36 12.64
CA SER A 220 10.64 2.62 13.38
C SER A 220 10.89 1.27 12.72
N GLY A 221 12.06 0.68 12.99
CA GLY A 221 12.39 -0.67 12.57
C GLY A 221 13.73 -1.10 13.16
N ASN A 222 13.94 -2.41 13.24
CA ASN A 222 15.23 -2.97 13.66
C ASN A 222 16.21 -2.97 12.49
N LEU A 223 16.56 -1.77 12.00
CA LEU A 223 17.48 -1.57 10.90
C LEU A 223 18.91 -1.59 11.44
N ARG A 224 19.80 -2.36 10.80
CA ARG A 224 21.23 -2.26 11.09
C ARG A 224 21.70 -0.86 10.69
N GLU A 225 22.46 -0.19 11.56
CA GLU A 225 22.97 1.19 11.40
C GLU A 225 23.77 1.46 10.11
N LYS A 226 24.01 0.46 9.27
CA LYS A 226 24.78 0.52 8.02
C LYS A 226 23.94 0.43 6.74
N SER A 227 22.62 0.26 6.78
CA SER A 227 21.83 0.19 5.53
C SER A 227 21.90 1.52 4.80
N SER A 228 22.53 1.53 3.63
CA SER A 228 22.85 2.73 2.87
C SER A 228 21.65 3.36 2.16
N GLU A 229 20.45 2.75 2.26
CA GLU A 229 19.25 3.21 1.56
C GLU A 229 18.29 3.99 2.46
N PRO A 230 18.05 5.28 2.16
CA PRO A 230 17.08 6.10 2.89
C PRO A 230 15.60 5.81 2.58
N PHE A 231 15.28 4.78 1.78
CA PHE A 231 13.94 4.57 1.22
C PHE A 231 13.43 3.12 1.29
N ILE A 232 13.00 2.71 2.48
CA ILE A 232 12.40 1.38 2.72
C ILE A 232 10.96 1.29 2.19
N VAL A 233 10.24 2.41 2.23
CA VAL A 233 8.83 2.53 1.85
C VAL A 233 8.67 3.46 0.66
N GLN A 234 7.75 3.13 -0.25
CA GLN A 234 7.31 4.06 -1.29
C GLN A 234 6.70 5.31 -0.64
N PRO A 235 7.34 6.49 -0.75
CA PRO A 235 6.94 7.66 0.03
C PRO A 235 5.67 8.32 -0.51
N PHE A 236 5.38 8.15 -1.80
CA PHE A 236 4.20 8.71 -2.45
C PHE A 236 3.41 7.62 -3.17
N THR A 237 2.12 7.58 -2.89
CA THR A 237 1.16 6.72 -3.58
C THR A 237 0.14 7.57 -4.30
N ILE A 238 -0.06 7.33 -5.60
CA ILE A 238 -1.13 7.92 -6.38
C ILE A 238 -1.80 6.81 -7.19
N GLY A 239 -3.13 6.84 -7.25
CA GLY A 239 -3.91 5.85 -7.98
C GLY A 239 -5.26 6.36 -8.46
N PHE A 240 -5.78 5.63 -9.43
CA PHE A 240 -7.12 5.79 -9.95
C PHE A 240 -7.85 4.45 -9.83
N GLY A 241 -9.12 4.49 -9.45
CA GLY A 241 -9.92 3.29 -9.34
C GLY A 241 -11.37 3.48 -9.73
N LEU A 242 -12.05 2.35 -9.82
CA LEU A 242 -13.48 2.25 -10.02
C LEU A 242 -14.05 1.43 -8.88
N SER A 243 -15.21 1.85 -8.37
CA SER A 243 -15.93 1.07 -7.36
C SER A 243 -17.41 1.01 -7.64
N LYS A 244 -18.05 -0.03 -7.12
CA LYS A 244 -19.49 -0.24 -7.23
C LYS A 244 -20.01 -0.75 -5.90
N THR A 245 -21.09 -0.11 -5.44
CA THR A 245 -21.85 -0.56 -4.28
C THR A 245 -23.09 -1.31 -4.76
N ILE A 246 -23.30 -2.48 -4.18
CA ILE A 246 -24.43 -3.37 -4.41
C ILE A 246 -25.22 -3.39 -3.11
N GLY A 247 -26.45 -2.87 -3.15
CA GLY A 247 -27.39 -2.98 -2.02
C GLY A 247 -27.86 -4.43 -1.87
N LEU A 248 -28.06 -4.85 -0.63
CA LEU A 248 -28.49 -6.20 -0.26
C LEU A 248 -29.80 -6.17 0.51
#